data_AF-A0A937N159-F1
#
_entry.id   AF-A0A937N159-F1
#
_cell.length_a   1.000
_cell.length_b   1.000
_cell.length_c   1.000
_cell.angle_alpha   90.00
_cell.angle_beta   90.00
_cell.angle_gamma   90.00
#
_symmetry.space_group_name_H-M   'P 1'
#
loop_
_entity.id
_entity.type
_entity.pdbx_description
1 polymer ?
#
loop_
_entity_poly.entity_id
_entity_poly.type
_entity_poly.pdbx_seq_one_letter_code
_entity_poly.pdbx_strand_id
1 'polypeptide(L)' 'LIMKKLKPKGAMVIVDAEHLCMSMRGVKKPGSKTVTSAVRGIFRTKESTRIELLELIKNR' A
#
# COMPACT_ATOMS: atom_id res chain seq x y z
N LEU A 1 -6.36 11.47 7.55
CA LEU A 1 -5.74 11.77 8.87
C LEU A 1 -4.26 12.16 8.76
N ILE A 2 -3.42 11.30 8.15
CA ILE A 2 -1.96 11.47 8.05
C ILE A 2 -1.55 12.83 7.46
N MET A 3 -2.00 13.15 6.24
CA MET A 3 -1.68 14.42 5.58
C MET A 3 -2.16 15.65 6.38
N LYS A 4 -3.33 15.54 7.05
CA LYS A 4 -3.94 16.64 7.80
C LYS A 4 -3.23 16.90 9.14
N LYS A 5 -2.84 15.84 9.86
CA LYS A 5 -2.22 15.96 11.20
C LYS A 5 -0.73 16.25 11.15
N LEU A 6 0.01 15.60 10.24
CA LEU A 6 1.47 15.67 10.22
C LEU A 6 2.02 16.71 9.23
N LYS A 7 1.16 17.26 8.36
CA LYS A 7 1.53 18.20 7.28
C LYS A 7 2.84 17.80 6.55
N PRO A 8 3.01 16.53 6.15
CA PRO A 8 4.24 16.09 5.52
C PRO A 8 4.31 16.58 4.07
N LYS A 9 5.53 16.60 3.48
CA LYS A 9 5.72 16.87 2.05
C LYS A 9 5.02 15.82 1.17
N GLY A 10 4.83 14.60 1.67
CA GLY A 10 4.05 13.56 1.03
C GLY A 10 3.91 12.34 1.92
N ALA A 11 3.03 11.42 1.54
CA ALA A 11 2.85 10.15 2.22
C ALA A 11 2.50 9.08 1.19
N MET A 12 3.04 7.88 1.40
CA MET A 12 2.73 6.68 0.64
C MET A 12 2.37 5.57 1.61
N VAL A 13 1.29 4.85 1.33
CA VAL A 13 0.78 3.74 2.16
C VAL A 13 0.56 2.56 1.26
N ILE A 14 1.02 1.39 1.69
CA ILE A 14 0.77 0.10 1.05
C ILE A 14 0.14 -0.82 2.09
N VAL A 15 -0.91 -1.51 1.71
CA VAL A 15 -1.57 -2.51 2.53
C VAL A 15 -1.56 -3.83 1.75
N ASP A 16 -0.86 -4.82 2.30
CA ASP A 16 -0.93 -6.22 1.86
C ASP A 16 -1.72 -7.00 2.91
N ALA A 17 -2.88 -7.52 2.51
CA ALA A 17 -3.76 -8.26 3.40
C ALA A 17 -4.51 -9.37 2.67
N GLU A 18 -4.85 -10.40 3.43
CA GLU A 18 -5.74 -11.47 2.98
C GLU A 18 -7.17 -11.22 3.48
N HIS A 19 -8.12 -11.30 2.56
CA HIS A 19 -9.53 -11.15 2.88
C HIS A 19 -10.10 -12.49 3.37
N LEU A 20 -10.24 -12.65 4.70
CA LEU A 20 -10.77 -13.89 5.29
C LEU A 20 -12.17 -14.26 4.79
N CYS A 21 -12.97 -13.28 4.39
CA CYS A 21 -14.26 -13.53 3.75
C CYS A 21 -14.17 -14.23 2.39
N MET A 22 -13.03 -14.17 1.69
CA MET A 22 -12.74 -14.91 0.46
C MET A 22 -11.99 -16.22 0.71
N SER A 23 -11.22 -16.30 1.79
CA SER A 23 -10.42 -17.47 2.13
C SER A 23 -11.20 -18.53 2.90
N MET A 24 -12.02 -18.11 3.86
CA MET A 24 -12.76 -19.00 4.76
C MET A 24 -14.25 -19.09 4.43
N ARG A 25 -14.78 -18.10 3.72
CA ARG A 25 -16.19 -18.01 3.30
C ARG A 25 -16.27 -17.77 1.79
N GLY A 26 -17.45 -17.90 1.20
CA GLY A 26 -17.65 -17.65 -0.24
C GLY A 26 -16.79 -18.54 -1.15
N VAL A 27 -15.95 -17.92 -1.99
CA VAL A 27 -15.14 -18.56 -3.05
C VAL A 27 -14.06 -19.52 -2.51
N LYS A 28 -13.72 -19.45 -1.22
CA LYS A 28 -12.77 -20.36 -0.53
C LYS A 28 -11.44 -20.52 -1.27
N LYS A 29 -10.81 -19.41 -1.63
CA LYS A 29 -9.49 -19.38 -2.27
C LYS A 29 -8.42 -18.97 -1.26
N PRO A 30 -7.87 -19.91 -0.47
CA PRO A 30 -6.81 -19.61 0.49
C PRO A 30 -5.58 -19.05 -0.23
N GLY A 31 -4.92 -18.07 0.38
CA GLY A 31 -3.75 -17.39 -0.19
C GLY A 31 -4.08 -16.25 -1.15
N SER A 32 -5.36 -15.86 -1.27
CA SER A 32 -5.78 -14.70 -2.05
C SER A 32 -5.40 -13.40 -1.33
N LYS A 33 -4.21 -12.89 -1.62
CA LYS A 33 -3.71 -11.60 -1.11
C LYS A 33 -4.19 -10.44 -1.98
N THR A 34 -4.62 -9.36 -1.35
CA THR A 34 -4.98 -8.11 -2.02
C THR A 34 -4.02 -7.03 -1.57
N VAL A 35 -3.31 -6.45 -2.54
CA VAL A 35 -2.38 -5.35 -2.30
C VAL A 35 -3.00 -4.06 -2.81
N THR A 36 -3.15 -3.07 -1.93
CA THR A 36 -3.63 -1.74 -2.28
C THR A 36 -2.61 -0.68 -1.89
N SER A 37 -2.60 0.43 -2.62
CA SER A 37 -1.68 1.54 -2.34
C SER A 37 -2.38 2.89 -2.44
N ALA A 38 -1.91 3.85 -1.64
CA ALA A 38 -2.38 5.23 -1.66
C ALA A 38 -1.19 6.19 -1.57
N VAL A 39 -1.10 7.10 -2.55
CA VAL A 39 0.03 8.03 -2.69
C VAL A 39 -0.45 9.48 -2.64
N ARG A 40 0.25 10.34 -1.89
CA ARG A 40 -0.05 11.78 -1.71
C ARG A 40 1.23 12.62 -1.66
N GLY A 41 1.12 13.88 -2.07
CA GLY A 41 2.23 14.86 -2.05
C GLY A 41 3.38 14.48 -2.98
N ILE A 42 4.63 14.70 -2.56
CA ILE A 42 5.83 14.52 -3.39
C ILE A 42 5.98 13.13 -4.01
N PHE A 43 5.48 12.07 -3.36
CA PHE A 43 5.53 10.70 -3.89
C PHE A 43 4.57 10.50 -5.08
N ARG A 44 3.57 11.39 -5.25
CA ARG A 44 2.66 11.36 -6.40
C ARG A 44 3.32 11.94 -7.64
N THR A 45 4.15 12.97 -7.48
CA THR A 45 4.75 13.72 -8.59
C THR A 45 6.16 13.24 -8.94
N LYS A 46 6.93 12.75 -7.97
CA LYS A 46 8.27 12.19 -8.21
C LYS A 46 8.19 10.67 -8.33
N GLU A 47 8.43 10.19 -9.54
CA GLU A 47 8.43 8.76 -9.86
C GLU A 47 9.65 8.03 -9.25
N SER A 48 10.84 8.64 -9.28
CA SER A 48 12.06 8.05 -8.71
C SER A 48 11.91 7.67 -7.24
N THR A 49 11.39 8.58 -6.41
CA THR A 49 11.15 8.33 -4.98
C THR A 49 10.08 7.26 -4.74
N ARG A 50 9.13 7.09 -5.68
CA ARG A 50 8.12 6.03 -5.59
C ARG A 50 8.74 4.66 -5.87
N ILE A 51 9.58 4.58 -6.90
CA ILE A 51 10.27 3.36 -7.28
C ILE A 51 11.18 2.89 -6.15
N GLU A 52 12.00 3.80 -5.61
CA GLU A 52 12.91 3.51 -4.48
C GLU A 52 12.16 2.91 -3.28
N LEU A 53 11.01 3.48 -2.92
CA LEU A 53 10.19 2.96 -1.82
C LEU A 53 9.61 1.57 -2.13
N LEU A 54 9.12 1.34 -3.35
CA LEU A 54 8.57 0.05 -3.76
C LEU A 54 9.64 -1.03 -3.76
N GLU A 55 10.86 -0.70 -4.19
CA GLU A 55 12.01 -1.62 -4.13
C GLU A 55 12.40 -1.96 -2.69
N LEU A 56 12.47 -0.95 -1.80
CA LEU A 56 12.76 -1.17 -0.38
C LEU A 56 11.74 -2.10 0.30
N ILE A 57 10.46 -2.00 -0.07
CA ILE A 57 9.40 -2.84 0.48
C ILE A 57 9.42 -4.25 -0.11
N LYS A 58 9.80 -4.40 -1.38
CA LYS A 58 9.87 -5.69 -2.07
C LYS A 58 11.09 -6.54 -1.65
N ASN A 59 12.16 -5.89 -1.18
CA ASN A 59 13.37 -6.55 -0.69
C ASN A 59 13.31 -6.99 0.79
N ARG A 60 12.10 -7.10 1.35
CA ARG A 60 11.87 -7.58 2.72
C ARG A 60 11.10 -8.90 2.70
#